data_AF-A0A537RWP1-F1
#
_entry.id   AF-A0A537RWP1-F1
#
_cell.length_a   1.000
_cell.length_b   1.000
_cell.length_c   1.000
_cell.angle_alpha   90.00
_cell.angle_beta   90.00
_cell.angle_gamma   90.00
#
_symmetry.space_group_name_H-M   'P 1'
#
loop_
_entity.id
_entity.type
_entity.pdbx_description
1 polymer ?
#
loop_
_entity_poly.entity_id
_entity_poly.type
_entity_poly.pdbx_seq_one_letter_code
_entity_poly.pdbx_strand_id
1 'polypeptide(L)' 'MKRAIFLLGAIVVASFCAGAASAQTLKAVRDRGALVCGVSQGLPGFSNPDDKGNWTGFDVDFC' A
#
# COMPACT_ATOMS: atom_id res chain seq x y z
N MET A 1 44.02 -10.64 11.58
CA MET A 1 43.80 -9.19 11.33
C MET A 1 43.03 -8.94 10.02
N LYS A 2 43.61 -9.18 8.83
CA LYS A 2 42.95 -8.86 7.53
C LYS A 2 41.63 -9.60 7.27
N ARG A 3 41.54 -10.89 7.64
CA ARG A 3 40.31 -11.70 7.49
C ARG A 3 39.15 -11.21 8.37
N ALA A 4 39.44 -10.74 9.58
CA ALA A 4 38.44 -10.18 10.48
C ALA A 4 37.91 -8.83 9.97
N ILE A 5 38.78 -8.02 9.36
CA ILE A 5 38.41 -6.74 8.73
C ILE A 5 37.50 -6.96 7.52
N PHE A 6 37.80 -7.96 6.67
CA PHE A 6 36.94 -8.31 5.54
C PHE A 6 35.56 -8.84 5.98
N LEU A 7 35.50 -9.64 7.04
CA LEU A 7 34.24 -10.17 7.58
C LEU A 7 33.38 -9.07 8.23
N LEU A 8 33.99 -8.13 8.95
CA LEU A 8 33.26 -6.98 9.49
C LEU A 8 32.69 -6.09 8.38
N GLY A 9 33.47 -5.85 7.32
CA GLY A 9 33.02 -5.05 6.17
C GLY A 9 31.80 -5.66 5.47
N ALA A 10 31.77 -6.99 5.32
CA ALA A 10 30.65 -7.69 4.69
C ALA A 10 29.33 -7.57 5.49
N ILE A 11 29.40 -7.60 6.83
CA ILE A 11 28.23 -7.47 7.72
C ILE A 11 27.62 -6.07 7.65
N VAL A 12 28.47 -5.03 7.55
CA VAL A 12 28.01 -3.64 7.44
C VAL A 12 27.33 -3.37 6.10
N VAL A 13 27.81 -3.97 5.00
CA VAL A 13 27.17 -3.83 3.68
C VAL A 13 25.82 -4.57 3.63
N ALA A 14 25.73 -5.76 4.23
CA ALA A 14 24.49 -6.55 4.25
C ALA A 14 23.35 -5.88 5.02
N SER A 15 23.67 -5.10 6.07
CA SER A 15 22.67 -4.39 6.87
C SER A 15 22.12 -3.13 6.20
N PHE A 16 22.82 -2.57 5.20
CA PHE A 16 22.35 -1.39 4.45
C PHE A 16 21.32 -1.74 3.36
N CYS A 17 21.30 -2.99 2.88
CA CYS A 17 20.32 -3.46 1.91
C CYS A 17 18.98 -3.89 2.54
N ALA A 18 18.90 -4.00 3.87
CA ALA A 18 17.70 -4.39 4.60
C ALA A 18 16.75 -3.20 4.85
N GLY A 19 16.50 -2.39 3.82
CA GLY A 19 15.48 -1.35 3.88
C GLY A 19 14.15 -1.96 4.30
N ALA A 20 13.61 -1.53 5.45
CA ALA A 20 12.33 -2.02 5.94
C ALA A 20 11.24 -1.60 4.95
N ALA A 21 10.74 -2.54 4.16
CA ALA A 21 9.51 -2.37 3.41
C ALA A 21 8.36 -2.28 4.42
N SER A 22 8.10 -1.06 4.91
CA SER A 22 6.95 -0.80 5.76
C SER A 22 5.74 -0.70 4.85
N ALA A 23 4.74 -1.56 5.02
CA ALA A 23 3.44 -1.38 4.38
C ALA A 23 2.67 -0.30 5.17
N GLN A 24 2.97 0.98 4.92
CA GLN A 24 2.33 2.08 5.66
C GLN A 24 0.84 2.28 5.32
N THR A 25 0.28 1.58 4.34
CA THR A 25 -1.08 1.82 3.86
C THR A 25 -2.13 1.78 4.98
N LEU A 26 -2.12 0.75 5.84
CA LEU A 26 -3.07 0.65 6.94
C LEU A 26 -2.90 1.78 7.96
N LYS A 27 -1.64 2.16 8.25
CA LYS A 27 -1.35 3.28 9.14
C LYS A 27 -1.88 4.58 8.55
N ALA A 28 -1.63 4.83 7.27
CA ALA A 28 -2.09 6.02 6.57
C ALA A 28 -3.62 6.11 6.54
N VAL A 29 -4.33 4.99 6.34
CA VAL A 29 -5.80 4.94 6.43
C VAL A 29 -6.29 5.29 7.83
N ARG A 30 -5.66 4.72 8.87
CA ARG A 30 -6.01 4.99 10.27
C ARG A 30 -5.73 6.45 10.66
N ASP A 31 -4.57 6.99 10.28
CA ASP A 31 -4.20 8.38 10.56
C ASP A 31 -5.16 9.37 9.85
N ARG A 32 -5.61 9.03 8.64
CA ARG A 32 -6.62 9.81 7.89
C ARG A 32 -8.01 9.74 8.53
N GLY A 33 -8.31 8.67 9.28
CA GLY A 33 -9.62 8.42 9.88
C GLY A 33 -10.69 7.95 8.88
N ALA A 34 -10.32 7.69 7.62
CA ALA A 34 -11.23 7.21 6.58
C ALA A 34 -10.49 6.37 5.53
N LEU A 35 -11.16 5.32 5.05
CA LEU A 35 -10.74 4.57 3.87
C LEU A 35 -11.17 5.32 2.61
N VAL A 36 -10.27 5.47 1.65
CA VAL A 36 -10.60 6.02 0.32
C VAL A 36 -10.77 4.85 -0.63
N CYS A 37 -12.01 4.58 -1.00
CA CYS A 37 -12.41 3.53 -1.91
C CYS A 37 -12.33 4.04 -3.36
N GLY A 38 -11.33 3.59 -4.10
CA GLY A 38 -11.23 3.86 -5.54
C GLY A 38 -11.94 2.77 -6.33
N VAL A 39 -12.78 3.16 -7.27
CA VAL A 39 -13.49 2.24 -8.19
C VAL A 39 -13.28 2.68 -9.64
N SER A 40 -13.58 1.79 -10.59
CA SER A 40 -13.59 2.16 -12.01
C SER A 40 -14.92 2.82 -12.37
N GLN A 41 -14.94 3.74 -13.34
CA GLN A 41 -16.20 4.29 -13.86
C GLN A 41 -16.60 3.54 -15.13
N GLY A 42 -17.91 3.37 -15.35
CA GLY A 42 -18.43 2.89 -16.63
C GLY A 42 -18.58 1.37 -16.71
N LEU A 43 -18.62 0.67 -15.57
CA LEU A 43 -18.82 -0.78 -15.52
C LEU A 43 -20.13 -1.13 -14.79
N PRO A 44 -21.28 -1.18 -15.50
CA PRO A 44 -22.58 -1.47 -14.88
C PRO A 44 -22.57 -2.78 -14.10
N GLY A 45 -23.10 -2.76 -12.88
CA GLY A 45 -23.08 -3.91 -11.96
C GLY A 45 -21.86 -3.97 -11.04
N PHE A 46 -20.74 -3.33 -11.41
CA PHE A 46 -19.53 -3.25 -10.57
C PHE A 46 -19.38 -1.88 -9.92
N SER A 47 -19.37 -0.82 -10.73
CA SER A 47 -19.21 0.55 -10.24
C SER A 47 -19.69 1.55 -11.29
N ASN A 48 -20.76 2.27 -10.97
CA ASN A 48 -21.25 3.37 -11.78
C ASN A 48 -21.99 4.42 -10.93
N PRO A 49 -21.77 5.73 -11.19
CA PRO A 49 -22.59 6.77 -10.62
C PRO A 49 -23.98 6.80 -11.30
N ASP A 50 -25.03 7.07 -10.52
CA ASP A 50 -26.36 7.42 -11.04
C ASP A 50 -26.42 8.88 -11.50
N ASP A 51 -27.58 9.32 -12.02
CA ASP A 51 -27.79 10.70 -12.49
C ASP A 51 -27.66 11.77 -11.38
N LYS A 52 -27.65 11.35 -10.11
CA LYS A 52 -27.47 12.21 -8.93
C LYS A 52 -26.04 12.15 -8.38
N GLY A 53 -25.16 11.35 -9.00
CA GLY A 53 -23.77 11.14 -8.59
C GLY A 53 -23.57 10.12 -7.47
N ASN A 54 -24.61 9.36 -7.07
CA ASN A 54 -24.44 8.27 -6.10
C ASN A 54 -23.83 7.06 -6.79
N TRP A 55 -22.77 6.51 -6.21
CA TRP A 55 -22.11 5.33 -6.72
C TRP A 55 -22.81 4.06 -6.24
N THR A 56 -23.01 3.10 -7.14
CA THR A 56 -23.57 1.78 -6.82
C THR A 56 -22.85 0.67 -7.59
N GLY A 57 -22.94 -0.57 -7.07
CA GLY A 57 -22.42 -1.78 -7.70
C GLY A 57 -21.47 -2.57 -6.79
N PHE A 58 -21.03 -3.74 -7.26
CA PHE A 58 -20.21 -4.68 -6.49
C PHE A 58 -18.94 -4.07 -5.85
N ASP A 59 -18.19 -3.23 -6.55
CA ASP A 59 -16.97 -2.60 -6.01
C ASP A 59 -17.30 -1.61 -4.88
N VAL A 60 -18.48 -0.97 -4.97
CA VAL A 60 -18.99 -0.03 -3.96
C VAL A 60 -19.55 -0.77 -2.75
N ASP A 61 -20.16 -1.94 -2.95
CA ASP A 61 -20.72 -2.77 -1.88
C ASP A 61 -19.64 -3.52 -1.08
N PHE A 62 -18.49 -3.80 -1.71
CA PHE A 62 -17.35 -4.43 -1.04
C PHE A 62 -16.56 -3.44 -0.18
N CYS A 63 -16.53 -2.18 -0.61
CA CYS A 63 -16.03 -1.07 0.20
C CYS A 63 -17.13 -0.55 1.14
#